data_AF-A0A973NTZ4-F1
#
_entry.id   AF-A0A973NTZ4-F1
#
_cell.length_a   1.000
_cell.length_b   1.000
_cell.length_c   1.000
_cell.angle_alpha   90.00
_cell.angle_beta   90.00
_cell.angle_gamma   90.00
#
_symmetry.space_group_name_H-M   'P 1'
#
loop_
_entity.id
_entity.type
_entity.pdbx_description
1 polymer ?
#
loop_
_entity_poly.entity_id
_entity_poly.type
_entity_poly.pdbx_seq_one_letter_code
_entity_poly.pdbx_strand_id
1 'polypeptide(L)'
;MTMQPTANAMRRALHRAAEGVALSAGEAAVLLAARGDDLEALSAVASRLRDQGLEAAGRPGVVTYSRKVFIPLTRLCRDRCHYCTFVTVPGRLDSMYLSPDEVLDIAAKGAAMGCKEALFTLGDRPEDRWPQAKEWLDAHGYDSTLDYVRAMSIRVLEETGLLPHLNPGVLSWSDFQRLKPVAPSMGMMLETTATRLWSEPGGPHYGSPDKEPAVRLRVLEDAGRSSVPFTTGILIGIGETLEERADAIFAMRKVARTYRGIQEVIIQNFRAKPDTAMMHAPDAELEELAATIAAARVVLGPSVRIQAPPNLVASQYALMLRAGIDDWGGVSPLTADHVNPEAPWPAVEELAARSADAGFTLRERLTVYPEYILRGEPWLDPRVLPHVRALADPETGMAVEGRIPTGIRWQEPDGGWDTSSGRTDLHTAIDTEGRTGDRRSDFSEVYGDWEELREHASRTSVDEHLAGSSAPERIDAAVKTALAAAERDPGNLSDEDALALIHADGPALEALAALADGLRRDAVGDEVTYVVNRNINFTNVCYTGCR
;
A
#
# COMPACT_ATOMS: atom_id res chain seq x y z
N MET A 1 -15.60 24.26 -11.04
CA MET A 1 -17.08 24.24 -10.95
C MET A 1 -17.49 22.81 -11.29
N THR A 2 -17.65 21.96 -10.29
CA THR A 2 -18.00 20.54 -10.46
C THR A 2 -19.40 20.46 -11.08
N MET A 3 -19.51 19.84 -12.25
CA MET A 3 -20.81 19.61 -12.89
C MET A 3 -21.64 18.69 -12.00
N GLN A 4 -22.78 19.17 -11.52
CA GLN A 4 -23.72 18.29 -10.84
C GLN A 4 -24.19 17.21 -11.81
N PRO A 5 -24.13 15.93 -11.43
CA PRO A 5 -24.58 14.85 -12.29
C PRO A 5 -26.09 14.95 -12.51
N THR A 6 -26.55 14.52 -13.68
CA THR A 6 -27.99 14.45 -13.95
C THR A 6 -28.64 13.38 -13.08
N ALA A 7 -29.92 13.57 -12.73
CA ALA A 7 -30.69 12.57 -11.98
C ALA A 7 -30.71 11.18 -12.67
N ASN A 8 -30.64 11.14 -14.01
CA ASN A 8 -30.55 9.88 -14.75
C ASN A 8 -29.19 9.19 -14.55
N ALA A 9 -28.09 9.96 -14.60
CA ALA A 9 -26.76 9.43 -14.32
C ALA A 9 -26.67 8.85 -12.90
N MET A 10 -27.21 9.55 -11.90
CA MET A 10 -27.24 9.10 -10.52
C MET A 10 -28.04 7.80 -10.36
N ARG A 11 -29.28 7.74 -10.87
CA ARG A 11 -30.10 6.51 -10.84
C ARG A 11 -29.41 5.33 -11.49
N ARG A 12 -28.75 5.53 -12.63
CA ARG A 12 -28.00 4.47 -13.32
C ARG A 12 -26.81 3.97 -12.49
N ALA A 13 -26.03 4.89 -11.93
CA ALA A 13 -24.87 4.53 -11.11
C ALA A 13 -25.29 3.78 -9.83
N LEU A 14 -26.35 4.24 -9.15
CA LEU A 14 -26.93 3.57 -7.99
C LEU A 14 -27.45 2.18 -8.32
N HIS A 15 -28.19 2.03 -9.43
CA HIS A 15 -28.68 0.72 -9.88
C HIS A 15 -27.52 -0.24 -10.15
N ARG A 16 -26.48 0.19 -10.87
CA ARG A 16 -25.31 -0.65 -11.14
C ARG A 16 -24.57 -1.04 -9.86
N ALA A 17 -24.42 -0.10 -8.92
CA ALA A 17 -23.83 -0.38 -7.62
C ALA A 17 -24.64 -1.41 -6.83
N ALA A 18 -25.97 -1.30 -6.83
CA ALA A 18 -26.87 -2.23 -6.14
C ALA A 18 -26.83 -3.65 -6.71
N GLU A 19 -26.68 -3.78 -8.03
CA GLU A 19 -26.53 -5.07 -8.74
C GLU A 19 -25.11 -5.66 -8.66
N GLY A 20 -24.19 -5.01 -7.95
CA GLY A 20 -22.80 -5.47 -7.84
C GLY A 20 -21.99 -5.38 -9.13
N VAL A 21 -22.43 -4.56 -10.09
CA VAL A 21 -21.73 -4.38 -11.36
C VAL A 21 -20.49 -3.49 -11.15
N ALA A 22 -19.38 -3.86 -11.78
CA ALA A 22 -18.18 -3.03 -11.77
C ALA A 22 -18.47 -1.61 -12.33
N LEU A 23 -18.17 -0.60 -11.51
CA LEU A 23 -18.32 0.81 -11.86
C LEU A 23 -17.10 1.32 -12.63
N SER A 24 -17.33 2.29 -13.51
CA SER A 24 -16.26 3.12 -14.07
C SER A 24 -15.92 4.30 -13.15
N ALA A 25 -14.77 4.95 -13.37
CA ALA A 25 -14.39 6.15 -12.63
C ALA A 25 -15.44 7.27 -12.75
N GLY A 26 -16.03 7.45 -13.93
CA GLY A 26 -17.12 8.43 -14.13
C GLY A 26 -18.39 8.09 -13.36
N GLU A 27 -18.74 6.80 -13.23
CA GLU A 27 -19.90 6.39 -12.41
C GLU A 27 -19.62 6.57 -10.92
N ALA A 28 -18.40 6.30 -10.46
CA ALA A 28 -18.00 6.60 -9.09
C ALA A 28 -18.02 8.10 -8.80
N ALA A 29 -17.54 8.94 -9.73
CA ALA A 29 -17.61 10.41 -9.62
C ALA A 29 -19.06 10.91 -9.48
N VAL A 30 -19.99 10.29 -10.21
CA VAL A 30 -21.44 10.55 -10.03
C VAL A 30 -21.88 10.21 -8.61
N LEU A 31 -21.54 9.02 -8.10
CA LEU A 31 -21.93 8.59 -6.74
C LEU A 31 -21.34 9.48 -5.64
N LEU A 32 -20.14 10.03 -5.83
CA LEU A 32 -19.52 10.98 -4.89
C LEU A 32 -20.35 12.26 -4.68
N ALA A 33 -21.20 12.61 -5.65
CA ALA A 33 -22.13 13.74 -5.56
C ALA A 33 -23.46 13.42 -4.85
N ALA A 34 -23.68 12.18 -4.39
CA ALA A 34 -24.95 11.76 -3.78
C ALA A 34 -25.27 12.55 -2.50
N ARG A 35 -26.51 13.04 -2.38
CA ARG A 35 -27.04 13.78 -1.23
C ARG A 35 -28.50 13.36 -0.99
N GLY A 36 -29.05 13.61 0.20
CA GLY A 36 -30.43 13.25 0.54
C GLY A 36 -30.77 11.79 0.23
N ASP A 37 -31.89 11.54 -0.43
CA ASP A 37 -32.38 10.18 -0.79
C ASP A 37 -31.35 9.35 -1.60
N ASP A 38 -30.58 10.00 -2.48
CA ASP A 38 -29.54 9.31 -3.25
C ASP A 38 -28.40 8.82 -2.34
N LEU A 39 -28.04 9.60 -1.31
CA LEU A 39 -27.04 9.20 -0.32
C LEU A 39 -27.56 8.08 0.59
N GLU A 40 -28.84 8.09 0.94
CA GLU A 40 -29.47 7.00 1.67
C GLU A 40 -29.42 5.69 0.87
N ALA A 41 -29.77 5.75 -0.43
CA ALA A 41 -29.70 4.61 -1.33
C ALA A 41 -28.27 4.08 -1.49
N LEU A 42 -27.29 4.97 -1.69
CA LEU A 42 -25.87 4.59 -1.79
C LEU A 42 -25.36 3.97 -0.48
N SER A 43 -25.70 4.56 0.66
CA SER A 43 -25.33 4.06 1.99
C SER A 43 -25.91 2.67 2.25
N ALA A 44 -27.14 2.40 1.78
CA ALA A 44 -27.73 1.06 1.89
C ALA A 44 -26.94 0.01 1.10
N VAL A 45 -26.42 0.35 -0.08
CA VAL A 45 -25.52 -0.54 -0.85
C VAL A 45 -24.20 -0.74 -0.11
N ALA A 46 -23.58 0.35 0.35
CA ALA A 46 -22.30 0.31 1.05
C ALA A 46 -22.38 -0.47 2.38
N SER A 47 -23.45 -0.31 3.14
CA SER A 47 -23.71 -1.09 4.36
C SER A 47 -23.76 -2.58 4.09
N ARG A 48 -24.49 -3.03 3.05
CA ARG A 48 -24.53 -4.45 2.68
C ARG A 48 -23.16 -5.00 2.31
N LEU A 49 -22.36 -4.24 1.56
CA LEU A 49 -20.99 -4.63 1.21
C LEU A 49 -20.07 -4.69 2.44
N ARG A 50 -20.23 -3.76 3.38
CA ARG A 50 -19.51 -3.76 4.66
C ARG A 50 -19.86 -5.00 5.47
N ASP A 51 -21.14 -5.33 5.58
CA ASP A 51 -21.63 -6.49 6.35
C ASP A 51 -21.14 -7.80 5.73
N GLN A 52 -21.21 -7.95 4.40
CA GLN A 52 -20.61 -9.08 3.68
C GLN A 52 -19.09 -9.20 3.95
N GLY A 53 -18.39 -8.06 4.00
CA GLY A 53 -16.97 -7.99 4.32
C GLY A 53 -16.63 -8.38 5.75
N LEU A 54 -17.54 -8.13 6.70
CA LEU A 54 -17.42 -8.54 8.09
C LEU A 54 -17.73 -10.04 8.26
N GLU A 55 -18.76 -10.54 7.59
CA GLU A 55 -19.09 -11.98 7.55
C GLU A 55 -17.93 -12.80 6.98
N ALA A 56 -17.37 -12.37 5.84
CA ALA A 56 -16.23 -13.04 5.21
C ALA A 56 -14.96 -13.00 6.08
N ALA A 57 -14.83 -12.01 6.96
CA ALA A 57 -13.75 -11.90 7.94
C ALA A 57 -14.05 -12.63 9.26
N GLY A 58 -15.16 -13.35 9.37
CA GLY A 58 -15.54 -14.10 10.58
C GLY A 58 -15.95 -13.21 11.76
N ARG A 59 -16.33 -11.95 11.51
CA ARG A 59 -16.67 -10.97 12.55
C ARG A 59 -17.96 -10.17 12.25
N PRO A 60 -19.09 -10.85 11.96
CA PRO A 60 -20.35 -10.18 11.64
C PRO A 60 -20.77 -9.20 12.74
N GLY A 61 -21.21 -8.01 12.36
CA GLY A 61 -21.65 -6.98 13.30
C GLY A 61 -20.56 -6.38 14.20
N VAL A 62 -19.27 -6.61 13.90
CA VAL A 62 -18.15 -6.07 14.69
C VAL A 62 -17.48 -4.91 13.97
N VAL A 63 -17.46 -3.75 14.62
CA VAL A 63 -16.67 -2.58 14.22
C VAL A 63 -15.43 -2.52 15.11
N THR A 64 -14.29 -2.16 14.53
CA THR A 64 -13.00 -2.21 15.23
C THR A 64 -12.42 -0.83 15.52
N TYR A 65 -11.49 -0.77 16.47
CA TYR A 65 -10.63 0.40 16.71
C TYR A 65 -9.28 -0.09 17.25
N SER A 66 -8.23 0.70 17.05
CA SER A 66 -6.92 0.45 17.69
C SER A 66 -6.71 1.41 18.85
N ARG A 67 -6.31 0.89 20.02
CA ARG A 67 -6.04 1.72 21.20
C ARG A 67 -4.56 2.11 21.22
N LYS A 68 -4.28 3.40 21.01
CA LYS A 68 -2.91 3.88 20.74
C LYS A 68 -2.44 5.00 21.66
N VAL A 69 -1.14 5.25 21.63
CA VAL A 69 -0.55 6.58 21.90
C VAL A 69 0.03 7.17 20.62
N PHE A 70 0.03 8.49 20.53
CA PHE A 70 0.55 9.26 19.42
C PHE A 70 1.92 9.83 19.80
N ILE A 71 2.97 9.43 19.08
CA ILE A 71 4.36 9.84 19.34
C ILE A 71 4.80 10.75 18.18
N PRO A 72 4.74 12.09 18.35
CA PRO A 72 5.17 13.05 17.34
C PRO A 72 6.70 13.20 17.37
N LEU A 73 7.42 12.16 16.90
CA LEU A 73 8.87 12.03 17.03
C LEU A 73 9.61 13.28 16.57
N THR A 74 9.13 13.91 15.50
CA THR A 74 9.51 15.26 15.11
C THR A 74 8.33 15.98 14.48
N ARG A 75 8.27 17.29 14.67
CA ARG A 75 7.34 18.19 13.97
C ARG A 75 8.02 18.98 12.86
N LEU A 76 9.24 18.61 12.47
CA LEU A 76 9.90 19.14 11.30
C LEU A 76 9.56 18.30 10.08
N CYS A 77 9.55 18.93 8.91
CA CYS A 77 9.31 18.29 7.63
C CYS A 77 10.01 19.08 6.51
N ARG A 78 10.39 18.40 5.43
CA ARG A 78 10.84 19.08 4.21
C ARG A 78 9.69 19.67 3.41
N ASP A 79 8.52 19.03 3.44
CA ASP A 79 7.31 19.50 2.77
C ASP A 79 6.71 20.78 3.38
N ARG A 80 5.78 21.39 2.63
CA ARG A 80 5.09 22.65 2.94
C ARG A 80 3.59 22.54 2.65
N CYS A 81 2.95 21.47 3.10
CA CYS A 81 1.51 21.27 2.86
C CYS A 81 0.70 22.44 3.43
N HIS A 82 -0.07 23.11 2.58
CA HIS A 82 -0.74 24.37 2.91
C HIS A 82 -1.90 24.24 3.91
N TYR A 83 -2.36 23.01 4.19
CA TYR A 83 -3.37 22.69 5.20
C TYR A 83 -2.79 22.15 6.52
N CYS A 84 -1.49 21.89 6.60
CA CYS A 84 -0.90 21.11 7.69
C CYS A 84 -0.46 22.01 8.86
N THR A 85 -1.01 21.77 10.05
CA THR A 85 -0.59 22.40 11.31
C THR A 85 0.41 21.57 12.11
N PHE A 86 0.58 20.29 11.76
CA PHE A 86 1.50 19.39 12.46
C PHE A 86 2.96 19.85 12.32
N VAL A 87 3.33 20.31 11.12
CA VAL A 87 4.67 20.75 10.79
C VAL A 87 4.93 22.16 11.33
N THR A 88 6.11 22.37 11.90
CA THR A 88 6.59 23.67 12.36
C THR A 88 8.04 23.92 11.92
N VAL A 89 8.64 24.98 12.42
CA VAL A 89 10.02 25.39 12.09
C VAL A 89 10.94 25.23 13.30
N PRO A 90 12.27 25.04 13.10
CA PRO A 90 13.22 24.83 14.20
C PRO A 90 13.13 25.88 15.32
N GLY A 91 12.96 27.16 14.97
CA GLY A 91 12.87 28.26 15.95
C GLY A 91 11.62 28.27 16.84
N ARG A 92 10.68 27.33 16.65
CA ARG A 92 9.47 27.14 17.48
C ARG A 92 9.50 25.83 18.28
N LEU A 93 10.64 25.15 18.31
CA LEU A 93 10.82 23.87 18.97
C LEU A 93 11.91 23.97 20.04
N ASP A 94 11.69 23.31 21.17
CA ASP A 94 12.71 23.13 22.20
C ASP A 94 13.77 22.10 21.77
N SER A 95 13.34 21.07 21.02
CA SER A 95 14.22 20.05 20.42
C SER A 95 13.71 19.67 19.02
N MET A 96 14.64 19.29 18.13
CA MET A 96 14.30 18.91 16.75
C MET A 96 13.55 17.58 16.68
N TYR A 97 13.87 16.67 17.62
CA TYR A 97 13.21 15.38 17.81
C TYR A 97 12.94 15.15 19.30
N LEU A 98 11.94 14.34 19.62
CA LEU A 98 11.79 13.80 20.96
C LEU A 98 13.00 12.93 21.30
N SER A 99 13.51 13.08 22.51
CA SER A 99 14.57 12.23 23.07
C SER A 99 14.06 10.80 23.33
N PRO A 100 14.96 9.82 23.49
CA PRO A 100 14.55 8.45 23.82
C PRO A 100 13.72 8.36 25.10
N ASP A 101 14.05 9.18 26.11
CA ASP A 101 13.33 9.19 27.39
C ASP A 101 11.92 9.76 27.24
N GLU A 102 11.74 10.81 26.44
CA GLU A 102 10.40 11.35 26.14
C GLU A 102 9.54 10.36 25.35
N VAL A 103 10.13 9.67 24.36
CA VAL A 103 9.43 8.62 23.60
C VAL A 103 8.98 7.50 24.53
N LEU A 104 9.87 7.03 25.41
CA LEU A 104 9.58 5.95 26.35
C LEU A 104 8.59 6.38 27.43
N ASP A 105 8.63 7.62 27.91
CA ASP A 105 7.65 8.13 28.88
C ASP A 105 6.22 8.15 28.30
N ILE A 106 6.05 8.62 27.06
CA ILE A 106 4.76 8.58 26.35
C ILE A 106 4.29 7.12 26.18
N ALA A 107 5.18 6.25 25.70
CA ALA A 107 4.87 4.84 25.46
C ALA A 107 4.52 4.10 26.76
N ALA A 108 5.28 4.30 27.84
CA ALA A 108 5.05 3.65 29.13
C ALA A 108 3.74 4.10 29.78
N LYS A 109 3.38 5.39 29.69
CA LYS A 109 2.08 5.90 30.12
C LYS A 109 0.94 5.29 29.31
N GLY A 110 1.13 5.15 27.99
CA GLY A 110 0.19 4.46 27.11
C GLY A 110 -0.02 2.99 27.48
N ALA A 111 1.08 2.26 27.68
CA ALA A 111 1.09 0.88 28.12
C ALA A 111 0.35 0.69 29.45
N ALA A 112 0.62 1.56 30.43
CA ALA A 112 -0.07 1.54 31.73
C ALA A 112 -1.58 1.77 31.62
N MET A 113 -2.04 2.49 30.58
CA MET A 113 -3.46 2.66 30.28
C MET A 113 -4.04 1.51 29.45
N GLY A 114 -3.23 0.55 28.99
CA GLY A 114 -3.66 -0.59 28.18
C GLY A 114 -3.74 -0.30 26.68
N CYS A 115 -3.08 0.75 26.18
CA CYS A 115 -2.83 0.91 24.76
C CYS A 115 -1.97 -0.26 24.25
N LYS A 116 -2.06 -0.58 22.96
CA LYS A 116 -1.27 -1.65 22.31
C LYS A 116 -0.50 -1.14 21.09
N GLU A 117 -0.80 0.06 20.63
CA GLU A 117 -0.15 0.72 19.50
C GLU A 117 0.64 1.95 19.95
N ALA A 118 1.85 2.09 19.42
CA ALA A 118 2.64 3.32 19.43
C ALA A 118 2.67 3.89 18.02
N LEU A 119 1.83 4.88 17.76
CA LEU A 119 1.77 5.55 16.47
C LEU A 119 2.90 6.58 16.37
N PHE A 120 3.96 6.23 15.66
CA PHE A 120 5.02 7.17 15.31
C PHE A 120 4.59 8.02 14.13
N THR A 121 4.53 9.33 14.35
CA THR A 121 4.29 10.31 13.28
C THR A 121 5.41 11.32 13.24
N LEU A 122 5.79 11.70 12.03
CA LEU A 122 6.89 12.61 11.77
C LEU A 122 6.67 13.27 10.41
N GLY A 123 7.38 14.37 10.18
CA GLY A 123 7.49 14.91 8.83
C GLY A 123 8.49 14.15 7.98
N ASP A 124 8.31 14.26 6.67
CA ASP A 124 9.18 13.69 5.66
C ASP A 124 10.58 14.35 5.68
N ARG A 125 11.61 13.51 5.87
CA ARG A 125 13.05 13.82 5.74
C ARG A 125 13.42 15.27 6.11
N PRO A 126 13.11 15.74 7.33
CA PRO A 126 13.38 17.12 7.74
C PRO A 126 14.85 17.51 7.59
N GLU A 127 15.77 16.56 7.70
CA GLU A 127 17.21 16.73 7.51
C GLU A 127 17.61 17.24 6.11
N ASP A 128 16.78 17.02 5.09
CA ASP A 128 17.03 17.51 3.73
C ASP A 128 16.76 19.02 3.59
N ARG A 129 15.97 19.59 4.50
CA ARG A 129 15.57 21.02 4.48
C ARG A 129 16.20 21.81 5.61
N TRP A 130 16.33 21.20 6.79
CA TRP A 130 16.73 21.87 8.02
C TRP A 130 18.09 21.37 8.49
N PRO A 131 19.16 22.18 8.35
CA PRO A 131 20.48 21.83 8.87
C PRO A 131 20.46 21.45 10.36
N GLN A 132 19.62 22.11 11.15
CA GLN A 132 19.44 21.81 12.58
C GLN A 132 18.96 20.37 12.83
N ALA A 133 18.09 19.84 11.96
CA ALA A 133 17.63 18.47 12.06
C ALA A 133 18.76 17.49 11.75
N LYS A 134 19.58 17.79 10.73
CA LYS A 134 20.77 17.00 10.40
C LYS A 134 21.82 17.03 11.52
N GLU A 135 22.18 18.22 12.01
CA GLU A 135 23.12 18.40 13.11
C GLU A 135 22.68 17.65 14.37
N TRP A 136 21.37 17.68 14.67
CA TRP A 136 20.81 16.92 15.79
C TRP A 136 21.01 15.41 15.58
N LEU A 137 20.66 14.86 14.40
CA LEU A 137 20.82 13.44 14.10
C LEU A 137 22.29 13.00 14.20
N ASP A 138 23.20 13.77 13.58
CA ASP A 138 24.64 13.49 13.58
C ASP A 138 25.18 13.50 15.03
N ALA A 139 24.76 14.45 15.87
CA ALA A 139 25.15 14.52 17.28
C ALA A 139 24.62 13.37 18.14
N HIS A 140 23.56 12.70 17.71
CA HIS A 140 22.96 11.54 18.39
C HIS A 140 23.35 10.21 17.73
N GLY A 141 24.19 10.23 16.68
CA GLY A 141 24.73 9.04 16.02
C GLY A 141 23.78 8.37 15.03
N TYR A 142 22.88 9.13 14.41
CA TYR A 142 21.95 8.65 13.39
C TYR A 142 22.22 9.30 12.04
N ASP A 143 22.25 8.51 10.97
CA ASP A 143 22.47 9.00 9.61
C ASP A 143 21.22 9.65 9.00
N SER A 144 20.03 9.27 9.48
CA SER A 144 18.74 9.75 8.99
C SER A 144 17.65 9.72 10.04
N THR A 145 16.56 10.44 9.77
CA THR A 145 15.34 10.38 10.57
C THR A 145 14.80 8.95 10.67
N LEU A 146 14.87 8.17 9.59
CA LEU A 146 14.35 6.80 9.55
C LEU A 146 15.19 5.84 10.41
N ASP A 147 16.52 6.04 10.47
CA ASP A 147 17.38 5.28 11.37
C ASP A 147 17.04 5.57 12.85
N TYR A 148 16.70 6.83 13.17
CA TYR A 148 16.24 7.19 14.50
C TYR A 148 14.86 6.58 14.83
N VAL A 149 13.90 6.63 13.90
CA VAL A 149 12.59 5.96 14.05
C VAL A 149 12.78 4.47 14.33
N ARG A 150 13.68 3.80 13.60
CA ARG A 150 13.98 2.37 13.80
C ARG A 150 14.49 2.11 15.22
N ALA A 151 15.45 2.91 15.70
CA ALA A 151 16.01 2.74 17.03
C ALA A 151 14.97 2.97 18.14
N MET A 152 14.10 3.97 17.97
CA MET A 152 13.01 4.24 18.92
C MET A 152 11.94 3.15 18.90
N SER A 153 11.65 2.58 17.73
CA SER A 153 10.71 1.47 17.58
C SER A 153 11.17 0.23 18.35
N ILE A 154 12.46 -0.11 18.27
CA ILE A 154 13.07 -1.20 19.03
C ILE A 154 12.92 -0.95 20.53
N ARG A 155 13.29 0.24 21.00
CA ARG A 155 13.16 0.59 22.43
C ARG A 155 11.72 0.51 22.93
N VAL A 156 10.75 0.98 22.14
CA VAL A 156 9.33 0.89 22.50
C VAL A 156 8.86 -0.56 22.62
N LEU A 157 9.24 -1.41 21.68
CA LEU A 157 8.96 -2.86 21.73
C LEU A 157 9.58 -3.52 22.98
N GLU A 158 10.83 -3.19 23.29
CA GLU A 158 11.60 -3.82 24.37
C GLU A 158 11.23 -3.36 25.77
N GLU A 159 10.92 -2.08 25.93
CA GLU A 159 10.72 -1.47 27.25
C GLU A 159 9.24 -1.38 27.63
N THR A 160 8.35 -1.29 26.64
CA THR A 160 6.90 -1.07 26.89
C THR A 160 6.00 -2.15 26.32
N GLY A 161 6.45 -2.89 25.30
CA GLY A 161 5.65 -3.88 24.60
C GLY A 161 4.60 -3.31 23.65
N LEU A 162 4.51 -1.97 23.50
CA LEU A 162 3.65 -1.39 22.47
C LEU A 162 4.16 -1.73 21.07
N LEU A 163 3.23 -1.92 20.14
CA LEU A 163 3.52 -2.23 18.74
C LEU A 163 3.71 -0.92 17.95
N PRO A 164 4.87 -0.69 17.31
CA PRO A 164 5.08 0.49 16.49
C PRO A 164 4.23 0.47 15.22
N HIS A 165 3.46 1.53 15.00
CA HIS A 165 2.89 1.88 13.71
C HIS A 165 3.65 3.08 13.17
N LEU A 166 4.28 2.94 12.01
CA LEU A 166 5.13 4.00 11.48
C LEU A 166 4.42 4.77 10.38
N ASN A 167 4.25 6.08 10.57
CA ASN A 167 3.83 7.03 9.54
C ASN A 167 4.98 8.00 9.19
N PRO A 168 6.05 7.52 8.54
CA PRO A 168 7.22 8.33 8.22
C PRO A 168 7.11 9.08 6.89
N GLY A 169 5.98 8.98 6.19
CA GLY A 169 5.76 9.55 4.87
C GLY A 169 6.38 8.70 3.75
N VAL A 170 7.14 9.30 2.83
CA VAL A 170 7.67 8.64 1.63
C VAL A 170 8.85 7.72 1.96
N LEU A 171 8.66 6.44 1.66
CA LEU A 171 9.64 5.37 1.87
C LEU A 171 10.14 4.83 0.54
N SER A 172 11.44 4.58 0.44
CA SER A 172 12.01 3.75 -0.62
C SER A 172 11.82 2.27 -0.31
N TRP A 173 12.00 1.42 -1.33
CA TRP A 173 12.01 -0.04 -1.13
C TRP A 173 13.03 -0.47 -0.05
N SER A 174 14.23 0.11 -0.02
CA SER A 174 15.23 -0.19 1.02
C SER A 174 14.80 0.24 2.41
N ASP A 175 14.04 1.34 2.53
CA ASP A 175 13.51 1.78 3.81
C ASP A 175 12.49 0.78 4.35
N PHE A 176 11.64 0.20 3.49
CA PHE A 176 10.74 -0.89 3.90
C PHE A 176 11.50 -2.10 4.45
N GLN A 177 12.57 -2.54 3.78
CA GLN A 177 13.40 -3.66 4.28
C GLN A 177 14.02 -3.36 5.65
N ARG A 178 14.40 -2.09 5.88
CA ARG A 178 14.95 -1.64 7.15
C ARG A 178 13.88 -1.48 8.24
N LEU A 179 12.65 -1.10 7.94
CA LEU A 179 11.65 -0.78 8.95
C LEU A 179 10.70 -1.94 9.27
N LYS A 180 10.48 -2.86 8.33
CA LYS A 180 9.58 -4.01 8.53
C LYS A 180 9.95 -4.87 9.75
N PRO A 181 11.24 -5.10 10.08
CA PRO A 181 11.61 -5.88 11.26
C PRO A 181 11.33 -5.21 12.62
N VAL A 182 10.82 -3.98 12.64
CA VAL A 182 10.52 -3.24 13.89
C VAL A 182 9.10 -2.71 13.95
N ALA A 183 8.27 -2.95 12.93
CA ALA A 183 6.90 -2.46 12.88
C ALA A 183 5.98 -3.45 12.18
N PRO A 184 4.93 -3.96 12.84
CA PRO A 184 3.94 -4.83 12.20
C PRO A 184 3.06 -4.11 11.17
N SER A 185 3.03 -2.78 11.18
CA SER A 185 2.31 -1.98 10.18
C SER A 185 2.94 -0.61 9.99
N MET A 186 2.73 -0.04 8.80
CA MET A 186 3.15 1.32 8.46
C MET A 186 2.06 2.01 7.67
N GLY A 187 2.17 3.32 7.47
CA GLY A 187 1.18 4.06 6.72
C GLY A 187 1.68 5.35 6.09
N MET A 188 0.93 5.74 5.07
CA MET A 188 1.06 7.04 4.40
C MET A 188 -0.24 7.34 3.65
N MET A 189 -0.85 8.50 3.94
CA MET A 189 -2.00 8.99 3.16
C MET A 189 -1.60 9.21 1.70
N LEU A 190 -2.36 8.71 0.73
CA LEU A 190 -2.20 9.10 -0.67
C LEU A 190 -2.59 10.57 -0.87
N GLU A 191 -3.56 11.05 -0.07
CA GLU A 191 -4.16 12.39 -0.12
C GLU A 191 -5.01 12.59 -1.37
N THR A 192 -4.37 12.59 -2.55
CA THR A 192 -5.00 12.82 -3.85
C THR A 192 -4.10 12.33 -4.99
N THR A 193 -4.68 12.02 -6.14
CA THR A 193 -3.93 11.78 -7.40
C THR A 193 -3.90 13.00 -8.31
N ALA A 194 -4.47 14.12 -7.90
CA ALA A 194 -4.55 15.34 -8.70
C ALA A 194 -3.18 16.04 -8.80
N THR A 195 -2.44 15.79 -9.88
CA THR A 195 -1.10 16.39 -10.10
C THR A 195 -1.13 17.91 -10.02
N ARG A 196 -2.19 18.57 -10.51
CA ARG A 196 -2.30 20.04 -10.47
C ARG A 196 -2.24 20.61 -9.05
N LEU A 197 -2.76 19.89 -8.04
CA LEU A 197 -2.75 20.35 -6.65
C LEU A 197 -1.33 20.38 -6.06
N TRP A 198 -0.41 19.63 -6.67
CA TRP A 198 1.01 19.59 -6.34
C TRP A 198 1.86 20.48 -7.25
N SER A 199 1.61 20.48 -8.57
CA SER A 199 2.47 21.16 -9.54
C SER A 199 2.16 22.65 -9.74
N GLU A 200 0.93 23.10 -9.50
CA GLU A 200 0.51 24.47 -9.79
C GLU A 200 0.63 25.40 -8.58
N PRO A 201 1.13 26.65 -8.75
CA PRO A 201 1.17 27.63 -7.67
C PRO A 201 -0.22 27.85 -7.05
N GLY A 202 -0.27 27.82 -5.71
CA GLY A 202 -1.51 27.95 -4.94
C GLY A 202 -2.22 26.64 -4.64
N GLY A 203 -1.79 25.52 -5.24
CA GLY A 203 -2.25 24.19 -4.86
C GLY A 203 -1.87 23.82 -3.41
N PRO A 204 -2.63 22.95 -2.73
CA PRO A 204 -2.41 22.58 -1.32
C PRO A 204 -1.05 21.89 -1.08
N HIS A 205 -0.46 21.32 -2.12
CA HIS A 205 0.80 20.58 -2.08
C HIS A 205 1.93 21.29 -2.82
N TYR A 206 1.70 22.50 -3.34
CA TYR A 206 2.72 23.25 -4.06
C TYR A 206 3.95 23.49 -3.19
N GLY A 207 5.14 23.14 -3.72
CA GLY A 207 6.40 23.24 -2.98
C GLY A 207 6.63 22.12 -1.93
N SER A 208 5.87 21.02 -2.02
CA SER A 208 6.05 19.81 -1.19
C SER A 208 6.52 18.64 -2.07
N PRO A 209 7.83 18.35 -2.16
CA PRO A 209 8.36 17.32 -3.06
C PRO A 209 7.76 15.93 -2.83
N ASP A 210 7.44 15.55 -1.58
CA ASP A 210 6.91 14.21 -1.27
C ASP A 210 5.40 14.07 -1.47
N LYS A 211 4.74 15.17 -1.85
CA LYS A 211 3.31 15.18 -2.20
C LYS A 211 3.04 14.97 -3.68
N GLU A 212 4.05 14.65 -4.48
CA GLU A 212 3.86 14.23 -5.86
C GLU A 212 3.06 12.92 -5.93
N PRO A 213 1.91 12.87 -6.65
CA PRO A 213 1.09 11.66 -6.71
C PRO A 213 1.84 10.40 -7.16
N ALA A 214 2.73 10.52 -8.15
CA ALA A 214 3.48 9.39 -8.69
C ALA A 214 4.43 8.78 -7.65
N VAL A 215 5.09 9.61 -6.84
CA VAL A 215 5.95 9.18 -5.74
C VAL A 215 5.12 8.44 -4.69
N ARG A 216 3.97 9.00 -4.29
CA ARG A 216 3.13 8.39 -3.25
C ARG A 216 2.52 7.06 -3.69
N LEU A 217 2.10 6.95 -4.95
CA LEU A 217 1.62 5.68 -5.52
C LEU A 217 2.72 4.63 -5.54
N ARG A 218 3.97 4.99 -5.88
CA ARG A 218 5.11 4.07 -5.82
C ARG A 218 5.33 3.53 -4.40
N VAL A 219 5.20 4.35 -3.35
CA VAL A 219 5.30 3.88 -1.95
C VAL A 219 4.25 2.80 -1.66
N LEU A 220 3.02 2.97 -2.13
CA LEU A 220 1.97 1.97 -1.92
C LEU A 220 2.28 0.65 -2.65
N GLU A 221 2.84 0.73 -3.86
CA GLU A 221 3.30 -0.46 -4.60
C GLU A 221 4.48 -1.15 -3.90
N ASP A 222 5.46 -0.38 -3.42
CA ASP A 222 6.64 -0.91 -2.74
C ASP A 222 6.32 -1.49 -1.36
N ALA A 223 5.33 -0.95 -0.64
CA ALA A 223 4.78 -1.55 0.58
C ALA A 223 4.18 -2.93 0.30
N GLY A 224 3.38 -3.02 -0.78
CA GLY A 224 2.78 -4.28 -1.24
C GLY A 224 3.84 -5.32 -1.62
N ARG A 225 4.85 -4.91 -2.40
CA ARG A 225 6.01 -5.73 -2.79
C ARG A 225 6.83 -6.21 -1.60
N SER A 226 6.87 -5.43 -0.54
CA SER A 226 7.60 -5.75 0.69
C SER A 226 6.75 -6.54 1.70
N SER A 227 5.50 -6.88 1.37
CA SER A 227 4.52 -7.49 2.27
C SER A 227 4.42 -6.76 3.61
N VAL A 228 4.32 -5.43 3.56
CA VAL A 228 4.06 -4.61 4.75
C VAL A 228 2.57 -4.28 4.79
N PRO A 229 1.83 -4.66 5.86
CA PRO A 229 0.47 -4.18 6.07
C PRO A 229 0.47 -2.65 6.13
N PHE A 230 -0.19 -2.04 5.15
CA PHE A 230 -0.04 -0.61 4.88
C PHE A 230 -1.37 0.14 5.00
N THR A 231 -1.35 1.22 5.78
CA THR A 231 -2.44 2.18 5.91
C THR A 231 -2.28 3.26 4.85
N THR A 232 -3.36 3.57 4.12
CA THR A 232 -3.39 4.72 3.22
C THR A 232 -4.75 5.39 3.25
N GLY A 233 -5.00 6.35 2.37
CA GLY A 233 -6.23 7.12 2.39
C GLY A 233 -6.19 8.38 1.55
N ILE A 234 -7.32 9.06 1.49
CA ILE A 234 -7.48 10.34 0.79
C ILE A 234 -7.97 11.42 1.77
N LEU A 235 -7.58 12.66 1.48
CA LEU A 235 -8.05 13.84 2.19
C LEU A 235 -8.98 14.61 1.24
N ILE A 236 -10.26 14.71 1.61
CA ILE A 236 -11.27 15.35 0.78
C ILE A 236 -11.46 16.82 1.15
N GLY A 237 -11.79 17.64 0.16
CA GLY A 237 -12.06 19.06 0.33
C GLY A 237 -10.81 19.95 0.29
N ILE A 238 -9.72 19.48 -0.31
CA ILE A 238 -8.48 20.27 -0.48
C ILE A 238 -8.38 20.94 -1.85
N GLY A 239 -9.43 20.83 -2.66
CA GLY A 239 -9.56 21.44 -3.98
C GLY A 239 -9.57 20.45 -5.13
N GLU A 240 -9.59 19.14 -4.85
CA GLU A 240 -9.77 18.07 -5.82
C GLU A 240 -11.20 18.05 -6.40
N THR A 241 -11.37 17.59 -7.64
CA THR A 241 -12.69 17.33 -8.21
C THR A 241 -13.20 15.94 -7.81
N LEU A 242 -14.49 15.66 -8.07
CA LEU A 242 -15.05 14.33 -7.80
C LEU A 242 -14.44 13.26 -8.71
N GLU A 243 -14.07 13.63 -9.94
CA GLU A 243 -13.35 12.75 -10.86
C GLU A 243 -11.96 12.42 -10.33
N GLU A 244 -11.18 13.42 -9.89
CA GLU A 244 -9.86 13.21 -9.30
C GLU A 244 -9.94 12.37 -8.01
N ARG A 245 -10.99 12.59 -7.20
CA ARG A 245 -11.27 11.77 -6.02
C ARG A 245 -11.58 10.32 -6.39
N ALA A 246 -12.40 10.10 -7.42
CA ALA A 246 -12.68 8.77 -7.93
C ALA A 246 -11.40 8.10 -8.44
N ASP A 247 -10.57 8.80 -9.21
CA ASP A 247 -9.29 8.30 -9.72
C ASP A 247 -8.37 7.84 -8.59
N ALA A 248 -8.28 8.60 -7.49
CA ALA A 248 -7.50 8.21 -6.32
C ALA A 248 -8.01 6.91 -5.68
N ILE A 249 -9.33 6.74 -5.57
CA ILE A 249 -9.94 5.51 -5.04
C ILE A 249 -9.65 4.32 -5.97
N PHE A 250 -9.73 4.49 -7.29
CA PHE A 250 -9.40 3.45 -8.26
C PHE A 250 -7.89 3.11 -8.26
N ALA A 251 -7.02 4.09 -8.05
CA ALA A 251 -5.59 3.86 -7.89
C ALA A 251 -5.30 3.00 -6.66
N MET A 252 -5.91 3.31 -5.51
CA MET A 252 -5.82 2.47 -4.31
C MET A 252 -6.41 1.08 -4.54
N ARG A 253 -7.55 0.96 -5.24
CA ARG A 253 -8.15 -0.34 -5.61
C ARG A 253 -7.18 -1.20 -6.40
N LYS A 254 -6.48 -0.61 -7.37
CA LYS A 254 -5.48 -1.31 -8.19
C LYS A 254 -4.40 -1.91 -7.29
N VAL A 255 -3.77 -1.09 -6.45
CA VAL A 255 -2.72 -1.55 -5.52
C VAL A 255 -3.24 -2.62 -4.55
N ALA A 256 -4.43 -2.39 -3.95
CA ALA A 256 -5.05 -3.33 -3.03
C ALA A 256 -5.31 -4.70 -3.69
N ARG A 257 -5.77 -4.73 -4.94
CA ARG A 257 -6.00 -5.98 -5.68
C ARG A 257 -4.69 -6.68 -6.05
N THR A 258 -3.70 -5.92 -6.52
CA THR A 258 -2.42 -6.47 -6.98
C THR A 258 -1.62 -7.09 -5.84
N TYR A 259 -1.52 -6.40 -4.70
CA TYR A 259 -0.60 -6.82 -3.63
C TYR A 259 -1.30 -7.31 -2.37
N ARG A 260 -2.59 -6.96 -2.17
CA ARG A 260 -3.36 -7.29 -0.95
C ARG A 260 -2.73 -6.76 0.35
N GLY A 261 -1.86 -5.74 0.24
CA GLY A 261 -1.14 -5.14 1.37
C GLY A 261 -1.80 -3.90 1.97
N ILE A 262 -2.77 -3.29 1.30
CA ILE A 262 -3.54 -2.19 1.88
C ILE A 262 -4.52 -2.80 2.90
N GLN A 263 -4.22 -2.61 4.18
CA GLN A 263 -5.05 -3.14 5.27
C GLN A 263 -6.25 -2.23 5.56
N GLU A 264 -6.08 -0.91 5.42
CA GLU A 264 -7.12 0.09 5.63
C GLU A 264 -6.98 1.29 4.67
N VAL A 265 -8.12 1.87 4.33
CA VAL A 265 -8.24 3.13 3.57
C VAL A 265 -8.98 4.14 4.44
N ILE A 266 -8.29 5.22 4.80
CA ILE A 266 -8.83 6.33 5.57
C ILE A 266 -9.46 7.34 4.61
N ILE A 267 -10.73 7.65 4.83
CA ILE A 267 -11.40 8.79 4.18
C ILE A 267 -11.48 9.90 5.22
N GLN A 268 -10.68 10.94 5.04
CA GLN A 268 -10.60 12.06 5.99
C GLN A 268 -11.13 13.34 5.34
N ASN A 269 -11.97 14.07 6.06
CA ASN A 269 -12.40 15.41 5.67
C ASN A 269 -11.36 16.48 6.04
N PHE A 270 -11.13 17.41 5.14
CA PHE A 270 -10.41 18.65 5.44
C PHE A 270 -11.22 19.51 6.41
N ARG A 271 -10.50 20.07 7.38
CA ARG A 271 -10.98 21.09 8.31
C ARG A 271 -10.02 22.27 8.22
N ALA A 272 -10.56 23.46 7.98
CA ALA A 272 -9.80 24.68 7.94
C ALA A 272 -9.23 25.01 9.31
N LYS A 273 -7.94 25.31 9.36
CA LYS A 273 -7.21 25.58 10.60
C LYS A 273 -6.58 26.96 10.56
N PRO A 274 -6.60 27.70 11.69
CA PRO A 274 -5.81 28.92 11.83
C PRO A 274 -4.34 28.68 11.50
N ASP A 275 -3.64 29.72 11.08
CA ASP A 275 -2.19 29.71 10.80
C ASP A 275 -1.74 28.75 9.68
N THR A 276 -2.68 28.35 8.80
CA THR A 276 -2.40 27.62 7.57
C THR A 276 -2.69 28.49 6.35
N ALA A 277 -2.02 28.21 5.21
CA ALA A 277 -2.32 28.92 3.97
C ALA A 277 -3.74 28.63 3.45
N MET A 278 -4.38 27.56 3.93
CA MET A 278 -5.76 27.18 3.64
C MET A 278 -6.76 27.56 4.74
N MET A 279 -6.41 28.47 5.66
CA MET A 279 -7.29 28.87 6.77
C MET A 279 -8.66 29.46 6.36
N HIS A 280 -8.80 29.89 5.10
CA HIS A 280 -10.03 30.44 4.53
C HIS A 280 -10.71 29.50 3.51
N ALA A 281 -10.17 28.30 3.31
CA ALA A 281 -10.83 27.28 2.51
C ALA A 281 -12.05 26.74 3.27
N PRO A 282 -13.14 26.35 2.57
CA PRO A 282 -14.29 25.73 3.24
C PRO A 282 -13.92 24.36 3.79
N ASP A 283 -14.54 23.97 4.89
CA ASP A 283 -14.49 22.60 5.40
C ASP A 283 -15.15 21.63 4.41
N ALA A 284 -14.73 20.37 4.40
CA ALA A 284 -15.50 19.33 3.72
C ALA A 284 -16.72 18.94 4.57
N GLU A 285 -17.89 18.93 3.94
CA GLU A 285 -19.17 18.67 4.61
C GLU A 285 -19.35 17.20 4.98
N LEU A 286 -20.14 16.93 6.03
CA LEU A 286 -20.34 15.56 6.53
C LEU A 286 -21.08 14.64 5.55
N GLU A 287 -22.03 15.17 4.77
CA GLU A 287 -22.68 14.40 3.70
C GLU A 287 -21.71 14.08 2.56
N GLU A 288 -20.73 14.97 2.30
CA GLU A 288 -19.68 14.72 1.31
C GLU A 288 -18.71 13.63 1.77
N LEU A 289 -18.36 13.64 3.06
CA LEU A 289 -17.61 12.57 3.70
C LEU A 289 -18.35 11.24 3.60
N ALA A 290 -19.63 11.21 3.97
CA ALA A 290 -20.47 10.00 3.90
C ALA A 290 -20.59 9.47 2.46
N ALA A 291 -20.84 10.34 1.47
CA ALA A 291 -20.89 9.95 0.06
C ALA A 291 -19.54 9.37 -0.41
N THR A 292 -18.43 9.94 0.04
CA THR A 292 -17.09 9.45 -0.29
C THR A 292 -16.82 8.08 0.32
N ILE A 293 -17.15 7.87 1.60
CA ILE A 293 -17.02 6.57 2.27
C ILE A 293 -17.85 5.51 1.53
N ALA A 294 -19.10 5.83 1.21
CA ALA A 294 -20.00 4.88 0.56
C ALA A 294 -19.56 4.53 -0.87
N ALA A 295 -19.15 5.53 -1.66
CA ALA A 295 -18.56 5.28 -2.98
C ALA A 295 -17.25 4.49 -2.88
N ALA A 296 -16.38 4.80 -1.92
CA ALA A 296 -15.14 4.05 -1.69
C ALA A 296 -15.44 2.58 -1.33
N ARG A 297 -16.43 2.32 -0.47
CA ARG A 297 -16.88 0.95 -0.14
C ARG A 297 -17.35 0.19 -1.37
N VAL A 298 -18.13 0.82 -2.25
CA VAL A 298 -18.58 0.21 -3.51
C VAL A 298 -17.41 -0.09 -4.45
N VAL A 299 -16.45 0.83 -4.59
CA VAL A 299 -15.32 0.67 -5.52
C VAL A 299 -14.27 -0.32 -4.99
N LEU A 300 -13.88 -0.20 -3.72
CA LEU A 300 -12.86 -1.05 -3.08
C LEU A 300 -13.40 -2.45 -2.76
N GLY A 301 -14.72 -2.56 -2.56
CA GLY A 301 -15.40 -3.82 -2.27
C GLY A 301 -15.44 -4.19 -0.79
N PRO A 302 -15.88 -5.41 -0.47
CA PRO A 302 -16.14 -5.84 0.91
C PRO A 302 -14.86 -6.11 1.71
N SER A 303 -13.73 -6.42 1.08
CA SER A 303 -12.54 -6.90 1.79
C SER A 303 -11.65 -5.80 2.36
N VAL A 304 -11.65 -4.60 1.78
CA VAL A 304 -10.80 -3.48 2.23
C VAL A 304 -11.43 -2.80 3.44
N ARG A 305 -10.66 -2.49 4.48
CA ARG A 305 -11.19 -1.78 5.66
C ARG A 305 -11.25 -0.30 5.41
N ILE A 306 -12.34 0.34 5.84
CA ILE A 306 -12.58 1.76 5.57
C ILE A 306 -12.84 2.47 6.88
N GLN A 307 -12.13 3.59 7.05
CA GLN A 307 -12.16 4.42 8.24
C GLN A 307 -12.56 5.85 7.94
N ALA A 308 -13.15 6.47 8.95
CA ALA A 308 -13.26 7.92 9.06
C ALA A 308 -12.86 8.33 10.49
N PRO A 309 -12.01 9.36 10.68
CA PRO A 309 -11.57 9.76 12.01
C PRO A 309 -12.76 10.19 12.90
N PRO A 310 -13.00 9.53 14.05
CA PRO A 310 -14.23 9.71 14.82
C PRO A 310 -14.30 11.09 15.51
N ASN A 311 -13.16 11.75 15.70
CA ASN A 311 -13.09 13.12 16.20
C ASN A 311 -13.50 14.18 15.15
N LEU A 312 -13.60 13.83 13.86
CA LEU A 312 -13.89 14.76 12.76
C LEU A 312 -15.31 14.64 12.19
N VAL A 313 -16.18 13.84 12.81
CA VAL A 313 -17.52 13.54 12.28
C VAL A 313 -18.67 14.25 13.02
N ALA A 314 -18.37 15.17 13.95
CA ALA A 314 -19.35 15.98 14.68
C ALA A 314 -20.58 15.21 15.19
N SER A 315 -20.34 14.07 15.86
CA SER A 315 -21.37 13.15 16.39
C SER A 315 -22.19 12.35 15.35
N GLN A 316 -21.90 12.46 14.05
CA GLN A 316 -22.58 11.72 12.97
C GLN A 316 -22.12 10.24 12.86
N TYR A 317 -21.89 9.56 14.00
CA TYR A 317 -21.38 8.19 14.04
C TYR A 317 -22.27 7.21 13.26
N ALA A 318 -23.59 7.30 13.46
CA ALA A 318 -24.55 6.44 12.78
C ALA A 318 -24.54 6.65 11.25
N LEU A 319 -24.31 7.88 10.77
CA LEU A 319 -24.19 8.15 9.34
C LEU A 319 -22.94 7.52 8.76
N MET A 320 -21.78 7.65 9.42
CA MET A 320 -20.53 7.04 8.95
C MET A 320 -20.63 5.51 8.91
N LEU A 321 -21.25 4.91 9.94
CA LEU A 321 -21.53 3.46 9.97
C LEU A 321 -22.46 3.04 8.84
N ARG A 322 -23.52 3.79 8.53
CA ARG A 322 -24.39 3.51 7.37
C ARG A 322 -23.67 3.73 6.05
N ALA A 323 -22.75 4.69 5.97
CA ALA A 323 -21.94 4.92 4.79
C ALA A 323 -20.94 3.78 4.52
N GLY A 324 -20.67 2.91 5.50
CA GLY A 324 -19.95 1.65 5.27
C GLY A 324 -18.53 1.57 5.84
N ILE A 325 -18.17 2.44 6.79
CA ILE A 325 -16.97 2.20 7.61
C ILE A 325 -17.14 0.90 8.41
N ASP A 326 -16.06 0.20 8.67
CA ASP A 326 -16.02 -0.96 9.57
C ASP A 326 -14.99 -0.80 10.70
N ASP A 327 -14.39 0.38 10.81
CA ASP A 327 -13.35 0.68 11.75
C ASP A 327 -13.31 2.19 12.10
N TRP A 328 -13.09 2.52 13.36
CA TRP A 328 -12.97 3.89 13.87
C TRP A 328 -11.52 4.39 13.90
N GLY A 329 -10.54 3.58 13.50
CA GLY A 329 -9.13 3.91 13.48
C GLY A 329 -8.47 3.91 14.86
N GLY A 330 -7.34 4.60 14.96
CA GLY A 330 -6.55 4.70 16.19
C GLY A 330 -7.09 5.75 17.16
N VAL A 331 -7.59 5.33 18.32
CA VAL A 331 -8.13 6.19 19.38
C VAL A 331 -7.18 6.21 20.56
N SER A 332 -6.87 7.40 21.08
CA SER A 332 -5.94 7.58 22.19
C SER A 332 -6.64 8.10 23.44
N PRO A 333 -6.49 7.42 24.60
CA PRO A 333 -6.98 7.92 25.88
C PRO A 333 -6.00 8.89 26.57
N LEU A 334 -4.79 9.09 26.01
CA LEU A 334 -3.71 9.85 26.65
C LEU A 334 -3.28 11.07 25.83
N THR A 335 -2.76 10.83 24.63
CA THR A 335 -2.20 11.86 23.75
C THR A 335 -3.29 12.47 22.87
N ALA A 336 -3.19 13.77 22.61
CA ALA A 336 -4.05 14.45 21.65
C ALA A 336 -3.83 13.93 20.21
N ASP A 337 -4.76 14.24 19.31
CA ASP A 337 -4.50 14.17 17.87
C ASP A 337 -3.58 15.35 17.51
N HIS A 338 -2.27 15.11 17.32
CA HIS A 338 -1.37 16.22 16.97
C HIS A 338 -1.56 16.72 15.53
N VAL A 339 -2.30 15.99 14.69
CA VAL A 339 -2.67 16.45 13.35
C VAL A 339 -3.87 17.39 13.43
N ASN A 340 -4.88 17.05 14.25
CA ASN A 340 -6.08 17.86 14.49
C ASN A 340 -6.23 18.17 15.99
N PRO A 341 -5.32 18.97 16.58
CA PRO A 341 -5.29 19.22 18.03
C PRO A 341 -6.54 19.89 18.58
N GLU A 342 -7.31 20.57 17.72
CA GLU A 342 -8.60 21.17 18.04
C GLU A 342 -9.75 20.17 18.17
N ALA A 343 -9.57 18.93 17.70
CA ALA A 343 -10.58 17.88 17.66
C ALA A 343 -10.14 16.69 18.55
N PRO A 344 -10.50 16.70 19.85
CA PRO A 344 -10.07 15.64 20.78
C PRO A 344 -10.67 14.28 20.42
N TRP A 345 -9.96 13.22 20.78
CA TRP A 345 -10.46 11.86 20.65
C TRP A 345 -11.73 11.66 21.50
N PRO A 346 -12.78 11.01 20.95
CA PRO A 346 -13.90 10.59 21.77
C PRO A 346 -13.47 9.50 22.77
N ALA A 347 -14.18 9.41 23.88
CA ALA A 347 -13.98 8.32 24.84
C ALA A 347 -14.35 6.97 24.19
N VAL A 348 -13.62 5.90 24.55
CA VAL A 348 -13.87 4.56 23.99
C VAL A 348 -15.28 4.08 24.37
N GLU A 349 -15.74 4.41 25.57
CA GLU A 349 -17.07 4.08 26.06
C GLU A 349 -18.17 4.79 25.25
N GLU A 350 -17.91 6.02 24.79
CA GLU A 350 -18.82 6.72 23.89
C GLU A 350 -18.87 6.01 22.54
N LEU A 351 -17.72 5.66 21.95
CA LEU A 351 -17.69 4.92 20.68
C LEU A 351 -18.39 3.57 20.79
N ALA A 352 -18.25 2.87 21.91
CA ALA A 352 -18.94 1.61 22.17
C ALA A 352 -20.46 1.81 22.20
N ALA A 353 -20.94 2.81 22.95
CA ALA A 353 -22.36 3.14 23.02
C ALA A 353 -22.94 3.54 21.64
N ARG A 354 -22.24 4.40 20.90
CA ARG A 354 -22.66 4.85 19.57
C ARG A 354 -22.67 3.73 18.53
N SER A 355 -21.72 2.80 18.63
CA SER A 355 -21.69 1.61 17.78
C SER A 355 -22.85 0.67 18.13
N ALA A 356 -23.12 0.46 19.41
CA ALA A 356 -24.23 -0.37 19.89
C ALA A 356 -25.60 0.18 19.50
N ASP A 357 -25.80 1.51 19.58
CA ASP A 357 -27.01 2.20 19.10
C ASP A 357 -27.29 1.94 17.61
N ALA A 358 -26.22 1.71 16.84
CA ALA A 358 -26.29 1.37 15.41
C ALA A 358 -26.30 -0.14 15.13
N GLY A 359 -26.35 -0.99 16.16
CA GLY A 359 -26.41 -2.45 16.04
C GLY A 359 -25.05 -3.15 15.92
N PHE A 360 -23.94 -2.46 16.20
CA PHE A 360 -22.59 -3.02 16.12
C PHE A 360 -21.98 -3.22 17.50
N THR A 361 -21.16 -4.26 17.62
CA THR A 361 -20.27 -4.44 18.77
C THR A 361 -18.91 -3.80 18.46
N LEU A 362 -18.46 -2.88 19.32
CA LEU A 362 -17.11 -2.33 19.22
C LEU A 362 -16.11 -3.34 19.81
N ARG A 363 -15.02 -3.64 19.09
CA ARG A 363 -13.95 -4.52 19.56
C ARG A 363 -12.58 -3.91 19.31
N GLU A 364 -11.66 -4.14 20.25
CA GLU A 364 -10.27 -3.68 20.11
C GLU A 364 -9.50 -4.57 19.12
N ARG A 365 -8.76 -3.97 18.20
CA ARG A 365 -7.77 -4.64 17.34
C ARG A 365 -6.36 -4.11 17.63
N LEU A 366 -5.35 -4.80 17.12
CA LEU A 366 -3.99 -4.28 17.08
C LEU A 366 -3.82 -3.30 15.92
N THR A 367 -2.65 -2.68 15.85
CA THR A 367 -2.31 -1.77 14.75
C THR A 367 -2.29 -2.45 13.38
N VAL A 368 -1.92 -3.74 13.37
CA VAL A 368 -2.06 -4.64 12.22
C VAL A 368 -3.39 -5.40 12.32
N TYR A 369 -4.08 -5.56 11.18
CA TYR A 369 -5.38 -6.21 11.15
C TYR A 369 -5.32 -7.73 11.39
N PRO A 370 -6.39 -8.33 11.96
CA PRO A 370 -6.46 -9.76 12.29
C PRO A 370 -6.10 -10.70 11.14
N GLU A 371 -6.53 -10.40 9.92
CA GLU A 371 -6.23 -11.21 8.73
C GLU A 371 -4.74 -11.35 8.44
N TYR A 372 -3.92 -10.33 8.75
CA TYR A 372 -2.48 -10.38 8.58
C TYR A 372 -1.80 -11.11 9.74
N ILE A 373 -2.35 -10.98 10.95
CA ILE A 373 -1.87 -11.71 12.13
C ILE A 373 -2.05 -13.21 11.95
N LEU A 374 -3.23 -13.64 11.52
CA LEU A 374 -3.56 -15.06 11.30
C LEU A 374 -2.76 -15.67 10.15
N ARG A 375 -2.43 -14.88 9.12
CA ARG A 375 -1.54 -15.32 8.03
C ARG A 375 -0.08 -15.40 8.45
N GLY A 376 0.37 -14.50 9.33
CA GLY A 376 1.76 -14.45 9.78
C GLY A 376 2.71 -14.03 8.66
N GLU A 377 3.72 -14.84 8.36
CA GLU A 377 4.65 -14.60 7.25
C GLU A 377 3.94 -14.71 5.88
N PRO A 378 4.34 -13.91 4.87
CA PRO A 378 5.43 -12.94 4.88
C PRO A 378 5.02 -11.56 5.41
N TRP A 379 3.81 -11.36 5.92
CA TRP A 379 3.31 -10.04 6.32
C TRP A 379 3.95 -9.50 7.59
N LEU A 380 4.22 -10.40 8.54
CA LEU A 380 4.90 -10.08 9.78
C LEU A 380 6.34 -10.61 9.73
N ASP A 381 7.30 -9.74 10.03
CA ASP A 381 8.69 -10.17 10.18
C ASP A 381 8.83 -11.08 11.41
N PRO A 382 9.62 -12.16 11.34
CA PRO A 382 9.88 -13.04 12.48
C PRO A 382 10.33 -12.32 13.76
N ARG A 383 10.99 -11.15 13.66
CA ARG A 383 11.42 -10.36 14.83
C ARG A 383 10.28 -9.64 15.53
N VAL A 384 9.21 -9.26 14.81
CA VAL A 384 8.04 -8.58 15.42
C VAL A 384 6.94 -9.56 15.81
N LEU A 385 6.94 -10.77 15.24
CA LEU A 385 5.89 -11.76 15.45
C LEU A 385 5.67 -12.15 16.94
N PRO A 386 6.71 -12.33 17.78
CA PRO A 386 6.52 -12.57 19.22
C PRO A 386 5.79 -11.42 19.93
N HIS A 387 6.10 -10.18 19.58
CA HIS A 387 5.46 -8.99 20.15
C HIS A 387 3.98 -8.91 19.76
N VAL A 388 3.66 -9.21 18.50
CA VAL A 388 2.27 -9.25 18.03
C VAL A 388 1.49 -10.36 18.73
N ARG A 389 2.04 -11.59 18.78
CA ARG A 389 1.40 -12.75 19.44
C ARG A 389 1.19 -12.56 20.94
N ALA A 390 2.03 -11.76 21.60
CA ALA A 390 1.84 -11.45 23.01
C ALA A 390 0.55 -10.67 23.30
N LEU A 391 0.02 -9.95 22.29
CA LEU A 391 -1.14 -9.07 22.41
C LEU A 391 -2.36 -9.53 21.60
N ALA A 392 -2.17 -10.44 20.65
CA ALA A 392 -3.22 -10.97 19.80
C ALA A 392 -3.85 -12.24 20.39
N ASP A 393 -5.16 -12.36 20.21
CA ASP A 393 -5.88 -13.61 20.38
C ASP A 393 -5.50 -14.57 19.23
N PRO A 394 -5.07 -15.81 19.51
CA PRO A 394 -4.52 -16.70 18.49
C PRO A 394 -5.57 -17.26 17.52
N GLU A 395 -6.85 -17.28 17.90
CA GLU A 395 -7.92 -17.81 17.06
C GLU A 395 -8.49 -16.73 16.13
N THR A 396 -8.68 -15.53 16.68
CA THR A 396 -9.35 -14.44 15.99
C THR A 396 -8.41 -13.40 15.41
N GLY A 397 -7.17 -13.30 15.88
CA GLY A 397 -6.22 -12.24 15.56
C GLY A 397 -6.59 -10.87 16.16
N MET A 398 -7.67 -10.78 16.95
CA MET A 398 -8.08 -9.55 17.62
C MET A 398 -7.15 -9.21 18.78
N ALA A 399 -7.18 -7.95 19.26
CA ALA A 399 -6.44 -7.63 20.47
C ALA A 399 -7.07 -8.34 21.68
N VAL A 400 -6.23 -8.83 22.59
CA VAL A 400 -6.70 -9.31 23.90
C VAL A 400 -7.07 -8.08 24.74
N GLU A 401 -8.36 -7.80 24.85
CA GLU A 401 -8.89 -6.66 25.61
C GLU A 401 -8.46 -6.72 27.08
N GLY A 402 -8.10 -5.58 27.65
CA GLY A 402 -7.58 -5.48 29.02
C GLY A 402 -6.14 -5.98 29.21
N ARG A 403 -5.50 -6.59 28.20
CA ARG A 403 -4.08 -6.95 28.28
C ARG A 403 -3.21 -5.70 28.29
N ILE A 404 -2.42 -5.57 29.36
CA ILE A 404 -1.34 -4.59 29.48
C ILE A 404 -0.12 -5.11 28.72
N PRO A 405 0.42 -4.35 27.76
CA PRO A 405 1.61 -4.76 27.03
C PRO A 405 2.83 -4.79 27.95
N THR A 406 3.73 -5.72 27.67
CA THR A 406 4.99 -5.87 28.40
C THR A 406 6.12 -6.01 27.40
N GLY A 407 7.23 -5.34 27.70
CA GLY A 407 8.45 -5.40 26.91
C GLY A 407 8.94 -6.82 26.65
N ILE A 408 9.35 -7.09 25.41
CA ILE A 408 10.02 -8.33 25.00
C ILE A 408 11.31 -7.92 24.32
N ARG A 409 12.44 -8.58 24.61
CA ARG A 409 13.69 -8.26 23.92
C ARG A 409 13.54 -8.44 22.42
N TRP A 410 13.96 -7.44 21.67
CA TRP A 410 14.02 -7.47 20.23
C TRP A 410 15.32 -8.18 19.86
N GLN A 411 15.19 -9.42 19.40
CA GLN A 411 16.33 -10.24 19.01
C GLN A 411 16.09 -10.84 17.64
N GLU A 412 17.20 -11.08 16.94
CA GLU A 412 17.19 -12.01 15.81
C GLU A 412 16.66 -13.35 16.32
N PRO A 413 15.62 -13.93 15.72
CA PRO A 413 15.08 -15.19 16.22
C PRO A 413 16.08 -16.32 15.98
N ASP A 414 16.41 -17.06 17.03
CA ASP A 414 17.15 -18.32 16.93
C ASP A 414 16.30 -19.31 16.11
N GLY A 415 16.69 -19.58 14.86
CA GLY A 415 15.96 -20.53 14.00
C GLY A 415 14.61 -20.03 13.47
N GLY A 416 14.33 -18.73 13.50
CA GLY A 416 13.02 -18.15 13.10
C GLY A 416 12.62 -18.27 11.62
N TRP A 417 13.39 -19.04 10.82
CA TRP A 417 13.02 -19.46 9.47
C TRP A 417 12.64 -20.94 9.43
N ASP A 418 12.19 -21.51 10.56
CA ASP A 418 11.84 -22.92 10.72
C ASP A 418 10.72 -23.40 9.78
N THR A 419 10.00 -22.47 9.14
CA THR A 419 9.16 -22.74 7.96
C THR A 419 9.80 -22.15 6.70
N SER A 420 11.01 -22.60 6.35
CA SER A 420 11.39 -22.65 4.94
C SER A 420 10.34 -23.50 4.22
N SER A 421 9.37 -22.86 3.59
CA SER A 421 8.44 -23.49 2.64
C SER A 421 9.18 -24.02 1.39
N GLY A 422 10.48 -23.78 1.28
CA GLY A 422 11.35 -24.41 0.31
C GLY A 422 11.60 -25.88 0.64
N ARG A 423 11.32 -26.75 -0.33
CA ARG A 423 11.77 -28.15 -0.32
C ARG A 423 13.28 -28.21 -0.19
N THR A 424 13.79 -28.64 0.97
CA THR A 424 15.22 -28.76 1.24
C THR A 424 15.84 -30.00 0.57
N ASP A 425 15.02 -30.96 0.17
CA ASP A 425 15.39 -32.23 -0.47
C ASP A 425 15.48 -32.15 -2.00
N LEU A 426 15.18 -31.00 -2.62
CA LEU A 426 15.21 -30.80 -4.08
C LEU A 426 16.54 -31.26 -4.72
N HIS A 427 17.65 -31.12 -3.99
CA HIS A 427 18.98 -31.53 -4.42
C HIS A 427 19.18 -33.04 -4.52
N THR A 428 18.40 -33.82 -3.78
CA THR A 428 18.45 -35.29 -3.83
C THR A 428 17.32 -35.80 -4.71
N ALA A 429 16.09 -35.31 -4.49
CA ALA A 429 14.90 -35.80 -5.17
C ALA A 429 14.89 -35.56 -6.69
N ILE A 430 15.39 -34.41 -7.18
CA ILE A 430 15.48 -34.17 -8.64
C ILE A 430 16.49 -35.13 -9.28
N ASP A 431 17.62 -35.38 -8.61
CA ASP A 431 18.70 -36.21 -9.13
C ASP A 431 18.34 -37.72 -9.07
N THR A 432 17.50 -38.13 -8.13
CA THR A 432 17.08 -39.55 -7.96
C THR A 432 15.75 -39.90 -8.63
N GLU A 433 14.78 -38.99 -8.65
CA GLU A 433 13.39 -39.27 -9.10
C GLU A 433 13.01 -38.52 -10.38
N GLY A 434 13.77 -37.50 -10.77
CA GLY A 434 13.47 -36.63 -11.91
C GLY A 434 12.33 -35.64 -11.64
N ARG A 435 12.06 -34.73 -12.59
CA ARG A 435 10.89 -33.83 -12.55
C ARG A 435 9.67 -34.54 -13.13
N THR A 436 8.61 -34.67 -12.34
CA THR A 436 7.37 -35.35 -12.73
C THR A 436 6.25 -34.41 -13.20
N GLY A 437 6.49 -33.09 -13.22
CA GLY A 437 5.54 -32.08 -13.70
C GLY A 437 6.22 -30.93 -14.44
N ASP A 438 5.45 -30.24 -15.29
CA ASP A 438 5.90 -29.07 -16.07
C ASP A 438 6.36 -27.90 -15.17
N ARG A 439 5.76 -27.73 -13.99
CA ARG A 439 5.99 -26.57 -13.09
C ARG A 439 5.98 -26.96 -11.60
N ARG A 440 6.47 -26.04 -10.75
CA ARG A 440 6.36 -26.14 -9.28
C ARG A 440 4.89 -26.03 -8.84
N SER A 441 4.53 -26.65 -7.72
CA SER A 441 3.13 -26.70 -7.22
C SER A 441 2.59 -25.36 -6.69
N ASP A 442 3.47 -24.47 -6.23
CA ASP A 442 3.21 -23.14 -5.69
C ASP A 442 3.45 -22.02 -6.73
N PHE A 443 3.39 -22.36 -8.02
CA PHE A 443 3.75 -21.45 -9.12
C PHE A 443 2.91 -20.16 -9.13
N SER A 444 1.61 -20.25 -8.87
CA SER A 444 0.68 -19.11 -8.84
C SER A 444 0.85 -18.22 -7.61
N GLU A 445 1.29 -18.77 -6.49
CA GLU A 445 1.55 -18.01 -5.26
C GLU A 445 2.88 -17.24 -5.36
N VAL A 446 3.91 -17.88 -5.92
CA VAL A 446 5.25 -17.29 -6.02
C VAL A 446 5.34 -16.30 -7.17
N TYR A 447 4.77 -16.62 -8.33
CA TYR A 447 4.93 -15.79 -9.54
C TYR A 447 3.68 -14.98 -9.90
N GLY A 448 2.64 -15.01 -9.05
CA GLY A 448 1.39 -14.31 -9.28
C GLY A 448 0.48 -14.97 -10.31
N ASP A 449 -0.63 -14.30 -10.62
CA ASP A 449 -1.63 -14.78 -11.57
C ASP A 449 -1.18 -14.53 -13.01
N TRP A 450 -0.62 -15.57 -13.63
CA TRP A 450 -0.19 -15.53 -15.03
C TRP A 450 -1.36 -15.47 -16.03
N GLU A 451 -2.58 -15.80 -15.61
CA GLU A 451 -3.76 -15.70 -16.45
C GLU A 451 -4.13 -14.23 -16.66
N GLU A 452 -4.07 -13.42 -15.60
CA GLU A 452 -4.25 -11.96 -15.66
C GLU A 452 -3.10 -11.27 -16.44
N LEU A 453 -1.85 -11.74 -16.27
CA LEU A 453 -0.70 -11.23 -17.02
C LEU A 453 -0.82 -11.56 -18.52
N ARG A 454 -1.31 -12.75 -18.84
CA ARG A 454 -1.62 -13.17 -20.22
C ARG A 454 -2.75 -12.33 -20.81
N GLU A 455 -3.80 -11.99 -20.05
CA GLU A 455 -4.85 -11.06 -20.48
C GLU A 455 -4.34 -9.63 -20.71
N HIS A 456 -3.31 -9.22 -19.99
CA HIS A 456 -2.64 -7.94 -20.23
C HIS A 456 -1.77 -7.97 -21.49
N ALA A 457 -0.99 -9.04 -21.66
CA ALA A 457 -0.13 -9.24 -22.82
C ALA A 457 -0.93 -9.37 -24.11
N SER A 458 -2.04 -10.14 -24.09
CA SER A 458 -2.93 -10.31 -25.24
C SER A 458 -3.64 -9.02 -25.65
N ARG A 459 -3.98 -8.15 -24.70
CA ARG A 459 -4.49 -6.81 -25.03
C ARG A 459 -3.45 -5.88 -25.66
N THR A 460 -2.16 -6.22 -25.55
CA THR A 460 -1.05 -5.46 -26.12
C THR A 460 -0.58 -6.06 -27.46
N SER A 461 -0.77 -7.36 -27.69
CA SER A 461 -0.20 -8.08 -28.83
C SER A 461 -1.18 -8.51 -29.93
N VAL A 462 -2.50 -8.36 -29.73
CA VAL A 462 -3.51 -8.93 -30.66
C VAL A 462 -3.85 -7.99 -31.83
N ASP A 463 -3.45 -6.72 -31.80
CA ASP A 463 -3.81 -5.76 -32.88
C ASP A 463 -2.87 -5.75 -34.10
N GLU A 464 -1.67 -6.35 -34.06
CA GLU A 464 -0.70 -6.15 -35.16
C GLU A 464 -0.38 -7.37 -36.06
N HIS A 465 -0.63 -8.63 -35.66
CA HIS A 465 0.00 -9.77 -36.37
C HIS A 465 -0.92 -10.88 -36.92
N LEU A 466 -2.24 -10.86 -36.70
CA LEU A 466 -3.12 -11.97 -37.15
C LEU A 466 -3.94 -11.69 -38.42
N ALA A 467 -3.67 -10.61 -39.14
CA ALA A 467 -4.33 -10.30 -40.41
C ALA A 467 -3.35 -10.40 -41.61
N GLY A 468 -2.90 -11.61 -41.96
CA GLY A 468 -1.96 -11.77 -43.09
C GLY A 468 -1.73 -13.19 -43.63
N SER A 469 -2.71 -13.74 -44.35
CA SER A 469 -2.60 -14.59 -45.56
C SER A 469 -1.50 -15.67 -45.71
N SER A 470 -1.95 -16.92 -45.86
CA SER A 470 -1.23 -18.14 -46.30
C SER A 470 -0.73 -18.13 -47.76
N ALA A 471 0.35 -17.39 -48.05
CA ALA A 471 1.14 -17.54 -49.27
C ALA A 471 2.56 -18.01 -48.92
N PRO A 472 3.29 -18.74 -49.79
CA PRO A 472 4.68 -19.11 -49.52
C PRO A 472 5.52 -17.83 -49.39
N GLU A 473 5.98 -17.57 -48.18
CA GLU A 473 6.77 -16.38 -47.83
C GLU A 473 8.14 -16.43 -48.53
N ARG A 474 8.46 -15.36 -49.25
CA ARG A 474 9.79 -15.15 -49.82
C ARG A 474 10.67 -14.52 -48.75
N ILE A 475 11.79 -15.18 -48.43
CA ILE A 475 12.84 -14.58 -47.59
C ILE A 475 13.29 -13.28 -48.24
N ASP A 476 13.30 -12.21 -47.45
CA ASP A 476 13.72 -10.88 -47.88
C ASP A 476 15.16 -10.90 -48.45
N ALA A 477 15.41 -10.08 -49.48
CA ALA A 477 16.69 -10.08 -50.18
C ALA A 477 17.87 -9.63 -49.31
N ALA A 478 17.63 -8.76 -48.32
CA ALA A 478 18.64 -8.34 -47.36
C ALA A 478 18.99 -9.50 -46.41
N VAL A 479 17.99 -10.19 -45.86
CA VAL A 479 18.20 -11.37 -44.99
C VAL A 479 18.93 -12.48 -45.74
N LYS A 480 18.58 -12.72 -47.00
CA LYS A 480 19.27 -13.70 -47.84
C LYS A 480 20.75 -13.35 -48.08
N THR A 481 21.04 -12.06 -48.27
CA THR A 481 22.42 -11.58 -48.45
C THR A 481 23.22 -11.74 -47.16
N ALA A 482 22.60 -11.39 -46.02
CA ALA A 482 23.19 -11.54 -44.70
C ALA A 482 23.45 -13.01 -44.33
N LEU A 483 22.53 -13.93 -44.64
CA LEU A 483 22.73 -15.38 -44.46
C LEU A 483 23.93 -15.89 -45.28
N ALA A 484 24.08 -15.43 -46.54
CA ALA A 484 25.20 -15.81 -47.39
C ALA A 484 26.54 -15.18 -46.97
N ALA A 485 26.51 -14.05 -46.23
CA ALA A 485 27.68 -13.49 -45.59
C ALA A 485 28.05 -14.29 -44.33
N ALA A 486 27.06 -14.64 -43.50
CA ALA A 486 27.23 -15.44 -42.29
C ALA A 486 27.76 -16.85 -42.57
N GLU A 487 27.33 -17.48 -43.67
CA GLU A 487 27.83 -18.79 -44.09
C GLU A 487 29.32 -18.73 -44.52
N ARG A 488 29.77 -17.60 -45.05
CA ARG A 488 31.13 -17.44 -45.58
C ARG A 488 32.15 -17.05 -44.52
N ASP A 489 31.77 -16.12 -43.65
CA ASP A 489 32.63 -15.60 -42.59
C ASP A 489 31.79 -15.17 -41.37
N PRO A 490 31.31 -16.13 -40.57
CA PRO A 490 30.35 -15.87 -39.49
C PRO A 490 30.88 -14.95 -38.38
N GLY A 491 32.21 -14.82 -38.26
CA GLY A 491 32.84 -13.97 -37.25
C GLY A 491 33.00 -12.50 -37.67
N ASN A 492 32.63 -12.14 -38.89
CA ASN A 492 32.92 -10.83 -39.49
C ASN A 492 31.72 -10.26 -40.25
N LEU A 493 30.53 -10.36 -39.66
CA LEU A 493 29.33 -9.75 -40.19
C LEU A 493 29.37 -8.23 -40.04
N SER A 494 28.84 -7.52 -41.03
CA SER A 494 28.58 -6.09 -40.89
C SER A 494 27.40 -5.84 -39.95
N ASP A 495 27.32 -4.64 -39.36
CA ASP A 495 26.19 -4.25 -38.50
C ASP A 495 24.85 -4.34 -39.27
N GLU A 496 24.87 -4.06 -40.57
CA GLU A 496 23.70 -4.09 -41.44
C GLU A 496 23.22 -5.54 -41.70
N ASP A 497 24.16 -6.47 -41.93
CA ASP A 497 23.86 -7.89 -42.04
C ASP A 497 23.35 -8.46 -40.71
N ALA A 498 23.99 -8.10 -39.59
CA ALA A 498 23.58 -8.55 -38.27
C ALA A 498 22.16 -8.07 -37.91
N LEU A 499 21.85 -6.80 -38.20
CA LEU A 499 20.52 -6.24 -37.96
C LEU A 499 19.46 -6.94 -38.83
N ALA A 500 19.76 -7.22 -40.11
CA ALA A 500 18.85 -7.96 -40.98
C ALA A 500 18.54 -9.36 -40.44
N LEU A 501 19.54 -10.07 -39.90
CA LEU A 501 19.34 -11.39 -39.28
C LEU A 501 18.54 -11.32 -37.97
N ILE A 502 18.73 -10.28 -37.15
CA ILE A 502 17.97 -10.08 -35.89
C ILE A 502 16.47 -9.92 -36.17
N HIS A 503 16.11 -9.29 -37.28
CA HIS A 503 14.72 -9.11 -37.69
C HIS A 503 14.15 -10.28 -38.49
N ALA A 504 14.89 -11.38 -38.66
CA ALA A 504 14.39 -12.55 -39.38
C ALA A 504 13.27 -13.24 -38.60
N ASP A 505 12.16 -13.50 -39.28
CA ASP A 505 11.00 -14.22 -38.78
C ASP A 505 10.61 -15.35 -39.75
N GLY A 506 9.63 -16.16 -39.34
CA GLY A 506 9.05 -17.23 -40.17
C GLY A 506 10.11 -18.12 -40.85
N PRO A 507 10.02 -18.38 -42.16
CA PRO A 507 10.99 -19.19 -42.90
C PRO A 507 12.42 -18.64 -42.92
N ALA A 508 12.61 -17.33 -42.75
CA ALA A 508 13.94 -16.73 -42.71
C ALA A 508 14.64 -17.03 -41.37
N LEU A 509 13.89 -17.03 -40.28
CA LEU A 509 14.38 -17.45 -38.96
C LEU A 509 14.76 -18.93 -38.95
N GLU A 510 13.97 -19.80 -39.57
CA GLU A 510 14.30 -21.23 -39.70
C GLU A 510 15.62 -21.44 -40.45
N ALA A 511 15.86 -20.68 -41.52
CA ALA A 511 17.12 -20.74 -42.27
C ALA A 511 18.31 -20.24 -41.42
N LEU A 512 18.12 -19.17 -40.65
CA LEU A 512 19.13 -18.67 -39.71
C LEU A 512 19.43 -19.70 -38.61
N ALA A 513 18.40 -20.31 -38.03
CA ALA A 513 18.54 -21.33 -36.99
C ALA A 513 19.27 -22.57 -37.51
N ALA A 514 18.99 -23.00 -38.75
CA ALA A 514 19.70 -24.11 -39.38
C ALA A 514 21.19 -23.80 -39.62
N LEU A 515 21.52 -22.59 -40.08
CA LEU A 515 22.90 -22.15 -40.22
C LEU A 515 23.61 -22.09 -38.86
N ALA A 516 22.96 -21.53 -37.84
CA ALA A 516 23.48 -21.46 -36.48
C ALA A 516 23.69 -22.84 -35.86
N ASP A 517 22.77 -23.80 -36.07
CA ASP A 517 22.95 -25.19 -35.63
C ASP A 517 24.14 -25.84 -36.34
N GLY A 518 24.33 -25.60 -37.64
CA GLY A 518 25.50 -26.05 -38.39
C GLY A 518 26.81 -25.55 -37.77
N LEU A 519 26.91 -24.25 -37.52
CA LEU A 519 28.09 -23.64 -36.88
C LEU A 519 28.34 -24.18 -35.48
N ARG A 520 27.28 -24.34 -34.68
CA ARG A 520 27.36 -24.97 -33.35
C ARG A 520 27.82 -26.43 -33.48
N ARG A 521 27.34 -27.19 -34.48
CA ARG A 521 27.74 -28.58 -34.72
C ARG A 521 29.22 -28.68 -35.05
N ASP A 522 29.72 -27.80 -35.90
CA ASP A 522 31.13 -27.74 -36.25
C ASP A 522 32.00 -27.38 -35.03
N ALA A 523 31.49 -26.53 -34.14
CA ALA A 523 32.21 -26.09 -32.94
C ALA A 523 32.23 -27.13 -31.81
N VAL A 524 31.11 -27.80 -31.53
CA VAL A 524 30.95 -28.66 -30.33
C VAL A 524 30.34 -30.05 -30.57
N GLY A 525 30.14 -30.46 -31.83
CA GLY A 525 29.57 -31.78 -32.18
C GLY A 525 28.08 -31.91 -31.82
N ASP A 526 27.47 -33.10 -31.92
CA ASP A 526 26.03 -33.26 -31.63
C ASP A 526 25.68 -33.26 -30.12
N GLU A 527 26.68 -33.17 -29.24
CA GLU A 527 26.48 -33.19 -27.78
C GLU A 527 26.13 -31.78 -27.27
N VAL A 528 24.91 -31.63 -26.74
CA VAL A 528 24.46 -30.40 -26.07
C VAL A 528 24.59 -30.59 -24.57
N THR A 529 25.40 -29.75 -23.93
CA THR A 529 25.56 -29.74 -22.47
C THR A 529 24.58 -28.77 -21.82
N TYR A 530 24.08 -29.10 -20.64
CA TYR A 530 23.36 -28.16 -19.79
C TYR A 530 23.95 -28.17 -18.39
N VAL A 531 23.84 -27.05 -17.69
CA VAL A 531 24.17 -26.96 -16.27
C VAL A 531 22.89 -27.09 -15.49
N VAL A 532 22.84 -28.01 -14.52
CA VAL A 532 21.80 -28.00 -13.48
C VAL A 532 22.07 -26.79 -12.59
N ASN A 533 21.61 -25.63 -13.03
CA ASN A 533 21.81 -24.37 -12.35
C ASN A 533 20.71 -24.13 -11.31
N ARG A 534 21.08 -23.52 -10.19
CA ARG A 534 20.15 -22.98 -9.20
C ARG A 534 20.19 -21.47 -9.27
N ASN A 535 19.18 -20.89 -9.93
CA ASN A 535 18.96 -19.46 -9.83
C ASN A 535 18.45 -19.14 -8.42
N ILE A 536 19.35 -18.67 -7.57
CA ILE A 536 19.01 -18.17 -6.24
C ILE A 536 18.32 -16.82 -6.43
N ASN A 537 16.99 -16.86 -6.47
CA ASN A 537 16.17 -15.65 -6.52
C ASN A 537 15.94 -15.16 -5.09
N PHE A 538 16.72 -14.17 -4.67
CA PHE A 538 16.47 -13.41 -3.44
C PHE A 538 15.25 -12.48 -3.59
N THR A 539 14.83 -12.16 -4.82
CA THR A 539 13.59 -11.44 -5.11
C THR A 539 13.14 -11.70 -6.55
N ASN A 540 11.82 -11.76 -6.79
CA ASN A 540 11.19 -11.72 -8.11
C ASN A 540 10.63 -10.32 -8.44
N VAL A 541 10.83 -9.35 -7.55
CA VAL A 541 10.42 -7.95 -7.71
C VAL A 541 11.59 -7.16 -8.28
N CYS A 542 11.52 -6.87 -9.58
CA CYS A 542 12.50 -6.05 -10.28
C CYS A 542 11.99 -4.60 -10.38
N TYR A 543 12.72 -3.64 -9.81
CA TYR A 543 12.31 -2.22 -9.82
C TYR A 543 12.40 -1.56 -11.20
N THR A 544 13.20 -2.15 -12.10
CA THR A 544 13.57 -1.54 -13.38
C THR A 544 12.38 -1.40 -14.33
N GLY A 545 11.28 -2.12 -14.07
CA GLY A 545 10.02 -1.94 -14.79
C GLY A 545 10.16 -1.98 -16.30
N CYS A 546 11.10 -2.79 -16.80
CA CYS A 546 11.41 -2.92 -18.22
C CYS A 546 10.10 -3.24 -18.96
N ARG A 547 9.72 -2.37 -19.89
CA ARG A 547 8.55 -2.53 -20.75
C ARG A 547 9.00 -3.00 -22.12
#